data_AF-A0AAN0NM70-F1
#
_entry.id   AF-A0AAN0NM70-F1
#
_cell.length_a   1.000
_cell.length_b   1.000
_cell.length_c   1.000
_cell.angle_alpha   90.00
_cell.angle_beta   90.00
_cell.angle_gamma   90.00
#
_symmetry.space_group_name_H-M   'P 1'
#
loop_
_entity.id
_entity.type
_entity.pdbx_description
1 polymer ?
#
loop_
_entity_poly.entity_id
_entity_poly.type
_entity_poly.pdbx_seq_one_letter_code
_entity_poly.pdbx_strand_id
1 'polypeptide(L)'
;MWIYARIPQVTITGPTDTYTHGDRELAFHSCKICGCITHWENLALEGPDARMAVNLRLADPDVMASVPVRYFDGADSWRFVDAPLAGHAQQQAYQADT
;
A
#
# COMPACT_ATOMS: atom_id res chain seq x y z
N MET A 1 4.57 -1.05 0.83
CA MET A 1 3.57 -2.06 1.22
C MET A 1 2.24 -1.33 1.26
N TRP A 2 1.19 -1.96 0.75
CA TRP A 2 -0.15 -1.39 0.72
C TRP A 2 -1.05 -2.20 1.66
N ILE A 3 -1.82 -1.52 2.50
CA ILE A 3 -2.84 -2.15 3.33
C ILE A 3 -4.22 -1.77 2.80
N TYR A 4 -5.06 -2.77 2.59
CA TYR A 4 -6.35 -2.61 1.92
C TYR A 4 -7.46 -2.49 2.95
N ALA A 5 -8.38 -1.55 2.72
CA ALA A 5 -9.56 -1.34 3.54
C ALA A 5 -10.75 -0.97 2.65
N ARG A 6 -11.97 -1.06 3.18
CA ARG A 6 -13.11 -0.39 2.55
C ARG A 6 -13.00 1.11 2.76
N ILE A 7 -13.44 1.90 1.78
CA ILE A 7 -13.36 3.36 1.83
C ILE A 7 -13.95 3.94 3.14
N PRO A 8 -15.13 3.50 3.64
CA PRO A 8 -15.69 4.07 4.87
C PRO A 8 -14.90 3.78 6.15
N GLN A 9 -13.91 2.88 6.12
CA GLN A 9 -13.09 2.53 7.30
C GLN A 9 -11.88 3.46 7.47
N VAL A 10 -11.60 4.33 6.51
CA VAL A 10 -10.42 5.20 6.50
C VAL A 10 -10.88 6.65 6.40
N THR A 11 -10.27 7.51 7.20
CA THR A 11 -10.47 8.96 7.11
C THR A 11 -9.21 9.59 6.54
N ILE A 12 -9.36 10.41 5.51
CA ILE A 12 -8.27 11.15 4.89
C ILE A 12 -8.33 12.61 5.33
N THR A 13 -7.20 13.14 5.78
CA THR A 13 -7.06 14.53 6.22
C THR A 13 -5.90 15.20 5.52
N GLY A 14 -6.06 16.48 5.20
CA GLY A 14 -5.05 17.29 4.52
C GLY A 14 -5.20 17.29 2.99
N PRO A 15 -4.54 18.25 2.31
CA PRO A 15 -4.70 18.42 0.87
C PRO A 15 -3.88 17.38 0.09
N THR A 16 -4.51 16.79 -0.94
CA THR A 16 -3.86 15.88 -1.88
C THR A 16 -4.05 16.31 -3.33
N ASP A 17 -3.08 16.01 -4.18
CA ASP A 17 -3.28 15.98 -5.64
C ASP A 17 -3.68 14.57 -6.06
N THR A 18 -4.47 14.47 -7.12
CA THR A 18 -5.03 13.21 -7.61
C THR A 18 -4.53 12.89 -9.01
N TYR A 19 -4.14 11.64 -9.21
CA TYR A 19 -3.73 11.10 -10.51
C TYR A 19 -4.57 9.87 -10.86
N THR A 20 -5.09 9.82 -12.09
CA THR A 20 -5.88 8.72 -12.64
C THR A 20 -5.31 8.32 -14.00
N HIS A 21 -5.34 7.03 -14.34
CA HIS A 21 -4.84 6.52 -15.61
C HIS A 21 -5.75 5.44 -16.19
N GLY A 22 -5.59 5.11 -17.47
CA GLY A 22 -6.35 4.06 -18.16
C GLY A 22 -7.86 4.33 -18.13
N ASP A 23 -8.61 3.30 -17.75
CA ASP A 23 -10.09 3.32 -17.63
C ASP A 23 -10.59 4.20 -16.46
N ARG A 24 -9.69 4.86 -15.74
CA ARG A 24 -9.97 5.83 -14.67
C ARG A 24 -10.82 5.25 -13.53
N GLU A 25 -10.61 3.99 -13.20
CA GLU A 25 -11.28 3.32 -12.09
C GLU A 25 -10.58 3.57 -10.74
N LEU A 26 -9.30 3.95 -10.76
CA LEU A 26 -8.52 4.24 -9.56
C LEU A 26 -7.97 5.67 -9.57
N ALA A 27 -8.00 6.29 -8.40
CA ALA A 27 -7.35 7.55 -8.11
C ALA A 27 -6.18 7.34 -7.14
N PHE A 28 -4.98 7.75 -7.52
CA PHE A 28 -3.82 7.82 -6.65
C PHE A 28 -3.69 9.22 -6.06
N HIS A 29 -3.47 9.31 -4.75
CA HIS A 29 -3.40 10.57 -4.01
C HIS A 29 -1.99 10.81 -3.48
N SER A 30 -1.39 11.94 -3.87
CA SER A 30 -0.12 12.43 -3.34
C SER A 30 -0.32 13.65 -2.44
N CYS A 31 0.47 13.74 -1.37
CA CYS A 31 0.44 14.91 -0.49
C CYS A 31 0.90 16.17 -1.25
N LYS A 32 0.15 17.28 -1.18
CA LYS A 32 0.53 18.53 -1.85
C LYS A 32 1.80 19.19 -1.29
N ILE A 33 2.23 18.78 -0.10
CA ILE A 33 3.37 19.40 0.60
C ILE A 33 4.67 18.66 0.26
N CYS A 34 4.69 17.33 0.42
CA CYS A 34 5.90 16.53 0.26
C CYS A 34 5.90 15.62 -0.98
N GLY A 35 4.77 15.51 -1.71
CA GLY A 35 4.65 14.67 -2.89
C GLY A 35 4.53 13.17 -2.61
N CYS A 36 4.63 12.71 -1.36
CA CYS A 36 4.50 11.29 -1.03
C CYS A 36 3.12 10.75 -1.43
N ILE A 37 3.09 9.58 -2.08
CA ILE A 37 1.84 8.87 -2.37
C ILE A 37 1.30 8.25 -1.08
N THR A 38 0.11 8.67 -0.68
CA THR A 38 -0.50 8.33 0.61
C THR A 38 -1.45 7.15 0.50
N HIS A 39 -2.33 7.18 -0.50
CA HIS A 39 -3.33 6.15 -0.74
C HIS A 39 -3.73 6.14 -2.21
N TRP A 40 -4.43 5.08 -2.61
CA TRP A 40 -5.29 5.12 -3.77
C TRP A 40 -6.70 4.68 -3.36
N GLU A 41 -7.71 5.15 -4.06
CA GLU A 41 -9.10 4.75 -3.87
C GLU A 41 -9.76 4.35 -5.19
N ASN A 42 -10.75 3.47 -5.08
CA ASN A 42 -11.62 3.15 -6.20
C ASN A 42 -12.61 4.30 -6.44
N LEU A 43 -12.71 4.74 -7.69
CA LEU A 43 -13.63 5.80 -8.13
C LEU A 43 -15.03 5.25 -8.43
N ALA A 44 -15.17 3.94 -8.66
CA ALA A 44 -16.45 3.27 -8.66
C ALA A 44 -16.87 2.97 -7.21
N LEU A 45 -17.59 3.92 -6.62
CA LEU A 45 -17.96 3.94 -5.20
C LEU A 45 -19.09 2.96 -4.83
N GLU A 46 -19.60 2.18 -5.78
CA GLU A 46 -20.77 1.33 -5.55
C GLU A 46 -20.38 -0.14 -5.32
N GLY A 47 -20.88 -0.69 -4.21
CA GLY A 47 -20.82 -2.12 -3.91
C GLY A 47 -19.77 -2.51 -2.85
N PRO A 48 -19.79 -3.78 -2.42
CA PRO A 48 -18.88 -4.31 -1.40
C PRO A 48 -17.40 -4.27 -1.80
N ASP A 49 -17.11 -3.97 -3.07
CA ASP A 49 -15.78 -3.93 -3.67
C ASP A 49 -15.15 -2.53 -3.72
N ALA A 50 -15.85 -1.50 -3.22
CA ALA A 50 -15.31 -0.16 -3.03
C ALA A 50 -14.19 -0.16 -1.96
N ARG A 51 -12.98 -0.44 -2.43
CA ARG A 51 -11.76 -0.54 -1.63
C ARG A 51 -10.82 0.62 -1.92
N MET A 52 -9.95 0.84 -0.95
CA MET A 52 -8.78 1.67 -1.08
C MET A 52 -7.58 0.93 -0.50
N ALA A 53 -6.38 1.43 -0.78
CA ALA A 53 -5.23 1.02 0.01
C ALA A 53 -4.38 2.21 0.45
N VAL A 54 -3.85 2.09 1.66
CA VAL A 54 -2.99 3.10 2.30
C VAL A 54 -1.54 2.64 2.24
N ASN A 55 -0.62 3.58 2.00
CA ASN A 55 0.81 3.32 1.94
C ASN A 55 1.35 3.11 3.34
N LEU A 56 1.48 1.85 3.76
CA LEU A 56 1.93 1.48 5.10
C LEU A 56 3.39 1.87 5.38
N ARG A 57 4.17 2.23 4.36
CA ARG A 57 5.53 2.77 4.56
C ARG A 57 5.54 4.18 5.16
N LEU A 58 4.39 4.87 5.20
CA LEU A 58 4.24 6.17 5.84
C LEU A 58 3.76 6.07 7.28
N ALA A 59 3.41 4.87 7.75
CA ALA A 59 3.07 4.66 9.15
C ALA A 59 4.34 4.63 10.01
N ASP A 60 4.14 4.57 11.33
CA ASP A 60 5.21 4.30 12.28
C ASP A 60 5.96 3.01 11.86
N PRO A 61 7.31 3.03 11.79
CA PRO A 61 8.12 1.86 11.45
C PRO A 61 7.80 0.63 12.30
N ASP A 62 7.45 0.80 13.58
CA ASP A 62 7.12 -0.32 14.47
C ASP A 62 5.79 -0.97 14.08
N VAL A 63 4.82 -0.17 13.65
CA VAL A 63 3.56 -0.68 13.10
C VAL A 63 3.84 -1.47 11.83
N MET A 64 4.68 -0.95 10.93
CA MET A 64 5.05 -1.67 9.70
C MET A 64 5.75 -3.00 10.01
N ALA A 65 6.68 -3.02 10.96
CA ALA A 65 7.44 -4.21 11.34
C ALA A 65 6.59 -5.28 12.03
N SER A 66 5.51 -4.87 12.71
CA SER A 66 4.60 -5.80 13.39
C SER A 66 3.66 -6.55 12.45
N VAL A 67 3.48 -6.10 11.21
CA VAL A 67 2.54 -6.71 10.27
C VAL A 67 3.10 -8.04 9.75
N PRO A 68 2.41 -9.17 9.95
CA PRO A 68 2.87 -10.46 9.43
C PRO A 68 2.90 -10.45 7.90
N VAL A 69 4.05 -10.81 7.32
CA VAL A 69 4.22 -10.93 5.87
C VAL A 69 4.22 -12.41 5.50
N ARG A 70 3.42 -12.76 4.49
CA ARG A 70 3.44 -14.09 3.86
C ARG A 70 3.99 -13.95 2.45
N TYR A 71 4.94 -14.81 2.10
CA TYR A 71 5.54 -14.82 0.78
C TYR A 71 4.76 -15.78 -0.12
N PHE A 72 4.33 -15.28 -1.27
CA PHE A 72 3.64 -16.06 -2.30
C PHE A 72 4.45 -16.03 -3.57
N ASP A 73 4.84 -17.20 -4.05
CA ASP A 73 5.50 -17.36 -5.34
C ASP A 73 4.44 -17.41 -6.44
N GLY A 74 4.21 -16.27 -7.10
CA GLY A 74 3.30 -16.15 -8.22
C GLY A 74 3.95 -16.37 -9.60
N ALA A 75 5.24 -16.72 -9.66
CA ALA A 75 5.95 -16.91 -10.91
C ALA A 75 6.01 -18.40 -11.29
N ASP A 76 6.43 -19.26 -10.35
CA ASP A 76 6.73 -20.67 -10.65
C ASP A 76 5.77 -21.63 -9.93
N SER A 77 5.84 -21.68 -8.59
CA SER A 77 5.18 -22.74 -7.82
C SER A 77 3.71 -22.46 -7.51
N TRP A 78 3.26 -21.20 -7.60
CA TRP A 78 1.90 -20.78 -7.21
C TRP A 78 1.54 -21.15 -5.77
N ARG A 79 2.52 -21.14 -4.87
CA ARG A 79 2.37 -21.54 -3.47
C ARG A 79 2.93 -20.51 -2.51
N PHE A 80 2.49 -20.60 -1.26
CA PHE A 80 3.13 -19.88 -0.17
C PHE A 80 4.45 -20.54 0.18
N VAL A 81 5.46 -19.71 0.43
CA VAL A 81 6.81 -20.11 0.83
C VAL A 81 7.17 -19.42 2.15
N ASP A 82 8.02 -20.07 2.95
CA ASP A 82 8.34 -19.60 4.30
C ASP A 82 9.31 -18.42 4.31
N ALA A 83 10.02 -18.19 3.19
CA ALA A 83 11.00 -17.11 3.04
C ALA A 83 10.90 -16.53 1.62
N PRO A 84 11.31 -15.26 1.41
CA PRO A 84 11.37 -14.68 0.08
C PRO A 84 12.34 -15.47 -0.80
N LEU A 85 11.97 -15.62 -2.08
CA LEU A 85 12.83 -16.24 -3.08
C LEU A 85 14.13 -15.44 -3.23
N ALA A 86 15.23 -16.12 -3.59
CA ALA A 86 16.53 -15.48 -3.78
C ALA A 86 16.43 -14.31 -4.79
N GLY A 87 16.86 -13.11 -4.39
CA GLY A 87 16.73 -11.88 -5.19
C GLY A 87 15.45 -11.06 -4.95
N HIS A 88 14.48 -11.58 -4.18
CA HIS A 88 13.26 -10.88 -3.77
C HIS A 88 13.28 -10.45 -2.29
N ALA A 89 14.48 -10.25 -1.73
CA ALA A 89 14.64 -9.75 -0.37
C ALA A 89 13.96 -8.37 -0.27
N GLN A 90 12.96 -8.25 0.60
CA GLN A 90 12.42 -6.95 0.96
C GLN A 90 13.55 -6.16 1.64
N GLN A 91 13.82 -4.94 1.14
CA GLN A 91 14.74 -4.01 1.78
C GLN A 91 14.34 -3.87 3.26
N GLN A 92 15.15 -4.45 4.14
CA GLN A 92 15.03 -4.29 5.57
C GLN A 92 15.30 -2.83 5.94
N ALA A 93 14.66 -2.40 7.02
CA ALA A 93 14.63 -1.04 7.54
C ALA A 93 15.98 -0.31 7.40
N TYR A 94 15.90 0.92 6.89
CA TYR A 94 16.95 1.92 7.06
C TYR A 94 17.22 2.07 8.56
N GLN A 95 18.34 1.52 9.04
CA GLN A 95 18.87 1.83 10.35
C GLN A 95 19.48 3.23 10.27
N ALA A 96 18.77 4.22 10.80
CA ALA A 96 19.38 5.50 11.15
C ALA A 96 20.07 5.32 12.49
N ASP A 97 21.33 4.90 12.47
CA ASP A 97 22.21 5.03 13.62
C ASP A 97 22.29 6.52 14.00
N THR A 98 21.97 6.83 15.26
CA THR A 98 22.35 8.09 15.92
C THR A 98 23.61 7.85 16.73
#